data_AF-A0A920V298-F1
#
_entry.id   AF-A0A920V298-F1
#
_cell.length_a   1.000
_cell.length_b   1.000
_cell.length_c   1.000
_cell.angle_alpha   90.00
_cell.angle_beta   90.00
_cell.angle_gamma   90.00
#
_symmetry.space_group_name_H-M   'P 1'
#
loop_
_entity.id
_entity.type
_entity.pdbx_description
1 polymer ?
#
loop_
_entity_poly.entity_id
_entity_poly.type
_entity_poly.pdbx_seq_one_letter_code
_entity_poly.pdbx_strand_id
1 'polypeptide(L)'
;MGYVEIALYGIGGLVGLAVVSFFILSAFYRKPGPEEAIVRTGVGGLKVQTGRGMIIVPVAHSADKMDLSVKRIEIAREGEDGLICQDNIRADIRVAFYVRVNNQQNDIMQVAEMLNPKRASEINQLRELFEAKFSEALKTVGKQFDSSVSTPTGQFPGETDPQRDRNRSQRLPARQLPHRLPRQTPLESSTRRTSWTPKGSRRSPIDDPGEHEAESFGSKNPRSSSSRTSTGPGAV
;
A
#
# COMPACT_ATOMS: atom_id res chain seq x y z
N MET A 1 -24.00 52.73 -47.30
CA MET A 1 -22.83 52.83 -46.42
C MET A 1 -23.16 52.46 -44.97
N GLY A 2 -24.22 52.99 -44.33
CA GLY A 2 -24.53 52.69 -42.92
C GLY A 2 -24.76 51.21 -42.56
N TYR A 3 -25.42 50.42 -43.42
CA TYR A 3 -25.66 48.99 -43.15
C TYR A 3 -24.37 48.15 -43.06
N VAL A 4 -23.34 48.52 -43.82
CA VAL A 4 -22.07 47.78 -43.84
C VAL A 4 -21.30 47.99 -42.54
N GLU A 5 -21.32 49.21 -42.00
CA GLU A 5 -20.69 49.51 -40.69
C GLU A 5 -21.40 48.80 -39.54
N ILE A 6 -22.74 48.81 -39.52
CA ILE A 6 -23.53 48.11 -38.48
C ILE A 6 -23.26 46.60 -38.54
N ALA A 7 -23.20 46.02 -39.74
CA ALA A 7 -22.87 44.61 -39.91
C ALA A 7 -21.45 44.29 -39.40
N LEU A 8 -20.48 45.17 -39.66
CA LEU A 8 -19.09 45.00 -39.21
C LEU A 8 -18.99 44.99 -37.67
N TYR A 9 -19.65 45.94 -36.99
CA TYR A 9 -19.68 45.98 -35.52
C TYR A 9 -20.47 44.81 -34.91
N GLY A 10 -21.57 44.39 -35.55
CA GLY A 10 -22.34 43.23 -35.10
C GLY A 10 -21.54 41.93 -35.16
N ILE A 11 -20.83 41.70 -36.27
CA ILE A 11 -19.94 40.53 -36.43
C ILE A 11 -18.78 40.63 -35.45
N GLY A 12 -18.14 41.80 -35.32
CA GLY A 12 -17.06 42.03 -34.35
C GLY A 12 -17.48 41.75 -32.90
N GLY A 13 -18.67 42.20 -32.51
CA GLY A 13 -19.25 41.93 -31.19
C GLY A 13 -19.57 40.45 -30.96
N LEU A 14 -20.15 39.76 -31.95
CA LEU A 14 -20.44 38.33 -31.87
C LEU A 14 -19.14 37.51 -31.72
N VAL A 15 -18.12 37.84 -32.52
CA VAL A 15 -16.81 37.19 -32.46
C VAL A 15 -16.14 37.46 -31.11
N GLY A 16 -16.18 38.71 -30.61
CA GLY A 16 -15.66 39.05 -29.29
C GLY A 16 -16.34 38.26 -28.16
N LEU A 17 -17.67 38.17 -28.19
CA LEU A 17 -18.44 37.38 -27.22
C LEU A 17 -18.09 35.89 -27.27
N ALA A 18 -17.92 35.33 -28.47
CA ALA A 18 -17.54 33.93 -28.65
C ALA A 18 -16.14 33.63 -28.09
N VAL A 19 -15.18 34.53 -28.31
CA VAL A 19 -13.81 34.42 -27.76
C VAL A 19 -13.84 34.46 -26.24
N VAL A 20 -14.51 35.46 -25.65
CA VAL A 20 -14.62 35.58 -24.17
C VAL A 20 -15.30 34.34 -23.57
N SER A 21 -16.38 33.88 -24.20
CA SER A 21 -17.10 32.68 -23.77
C SER A 21 -16.23 31.43 -23.85
N PHE A 22 -15.42 31.28 -24.90
CA PHE A 22 -14.47 30.19 -25.06
C PHE A 22 -13.37 30.19 -23.98
N PHE A 23 -12.85 31.37 -23.62
CA PHE A 23 -11.89 31.52 -22.53
C PHE A 23 -12.49 31.12 -21.17
N ILE A 24 -13.72 31.54 -20.89
CA ILE A 24 -14.44 31.17 -19.66
C ILE A 24 -14.66 29.65 -19.60
N LEU A 25 -15.12 29.04 -20.69
CA LEU A 25 -15.34 27.59 -20.76
C LEU A 25 -14.03 26.80 -20.63
N SER A 26 -12.94 27.27 -21.24
CA SER A 26 -11.62 26.66 -21.11
C SER A 26 -11.10 26.70 -19.67
N ALA A 27 -11.43 27.76 -18.91
CA ALA A 27 -11.05 27.86 -17.50
C ALA A 27 -11.77 26.84 -16.59
N PHE A 28 -12.89 26.24 -17.04
CA PHE A 28 -13.65 25.25 -16.27
C PHE A 28 -13.09 23.83 -16.35
N TYR A 29 -12.14 23.58 -17.25
CA TYR A 29 -11.58 22.24 -17.42
C TYR A 29 -10.24 22.12 -16.68
N ARG A 30 -10.21 21.32 -15.60
CA ARG A 30 -8.97 20.99 -14.89
C ARG A 30 -8.63 19.52 -15.04
N LYS A 31 -7.36 19.24 -15.36
CA LYS A 31 -6.78 17.88 -15.39
C LYS A 31 -5.93 17.67 -14.12
N PRO A 32 -6.27 16.70 -13.25
CA PRO A 32 -5.38 16.27 -12.18
C PRO A 32 -4.23 15.42 -12.72
N GLY A 33 -3.09 15.48 -12.04
CA GLY A 33 -2.01 14.52 -12.25
C GLY A 33 -2.35 13.11 -11.73
N PRO A 34 -1.51 12.10 -12.01
CA PRO A 34 -1.74 10.73 -11.57
C PRO A 34 -1.66 10.54 -10.04
N GLU A 35 -0.91 11.39 -9.34
CA GLU A 35 -0.77 11.39 -7.87
C GLU A 35 -1.58 12.51 -7.20
N GLU A 36 -2.38 13.26 -7.96
CA GLU A 36 -3.28 14.28 -7.44
C GLU A 36 -4.74 13.84 -7.62
N ALA A 37 -5.55 14.00 -6.58
CA ALA A 37 -7.00 13.90 -6.67
C ALA A 37 -7.63 15.28 -6.68
N ILE A 38 -8.70 15.47 -7.45
CA ILE A 38 -9.56 16.65 -7.31
C ILE A 38 -10.79 16.25 -6.52
N VAL A 39 -11.00 16.96 -5.41
CA VAL A 39 -12.19 16.89 -4.59
C VAL A 39 -13.04 18.12 -4.93
N ARG A 40 -14.21 17.87 -5.52
CA ARG A 40 -15.19 18.89 -5.86
C ARG A 40 -16.31 18.88 -4.83
N THR A 41 -16.64 20.05 -4.31
CA THR A 41 -17.70 20.25 -3.31
C THR A 41 -18.66 21.34 -3.79
N GLY A 42 -19.97 21.16 -3.62
CA GLY A 42 -20.97 22.18 -3.96
C GLY A 42 -22.26 21.59 -4.53
N VAL A 43 -22.84 22.27 -5.54
CA VAL A 43 -24.11 21.84 -6.15
C VAL A 43 -23.96 20.47 -6.81
N GLY A 44 -24.65 19.46 -6.26
CA GLY A 44 -24.54 18.05 -6.68
C GLY A 44 -23.68 17.16 -5.78
N GLY A 45 -23.28 17.65 -4.60
CA GLY A 45 -22.59 16.88 -3.56
C GLY A 45 -21.07 16.87 -3.70
N LEU A 46 -20.42 16.07 -2.85
CA LEU A 46 -18.99 15.83 -2.91
C LEU A 46 -18.69 14.80 -4.01
N LYS A 47 -17.78 15.12 -4.93
CA LYS A 47 -17.32 14.22 -6.00
C LYS A 47 -15.81 14.22 -6.08
N VAL A 48 -15.23 13.04 -6.20
CA VAL A 48 -13.77 12.86 -6.31
C VAL A 48 -13.43 12.25 -7.64
N GLN A 49 -12.36 12.74 -8.28
CA GLN A 49 -11.84 12.13 -9.50
C GLN A 49 -10.30 12.21 -9.52
N THR A 50 -9.68 11.09 -9.83
CA THR A 50 -8.22 10.96 -9.99
C THR A 50 -7.89 10.60 -11.44
N GLY A 51 -6.82 11.18 -12.00
CA GLY A 51 -6.30 10.85 -13.33
C GLY A 51 -7.19 11.22 -14.53
N ARG A 52 -8.48 11.49 -14.33
CA ARG A 52 -9.42 11.95 -15.37
C ARG A 52 -9.75 13.43 -15.14
N GLY A 53 -9.81 14.20 -16.23
CA GLY A 53 -10.24 15.60 -16.17
C GLY A 53 -11.71 15.73 -15.77
N MET A 54 -12.01 16.75 -14.97
CA MET A 54 -13.37 17.08 -14.51
C MET A 54 -13.71 18.51 -14.91
N ILE A 55 -14.96 18.72 -15.32
CA ILE A 55 -15.53 20.07 -15.49
C ILE A 55 -15.96 20.60 -14.13
N ILE A 56 -15.40 21.74 -13.74
CA ILE A 56 -15.61 22.41 -12.46
C ILE A 56 -16.12 23.81 -12.77
N VAL A 57 -17.33 24.12 -12.30
CA VAL A 57 -17.90 25.46 -12.46
C VAL A 57 -17.53 26.28 -11.22
N PRO A 58 -16.60 27.24 -11.30
CA PRO A 58 -16.03 27.93 -10.14
C PRO A 58 -17.05 28.74 -9.33
N VAL A 59 -18.19 29.11 -9.93
CA VAL A 59 -19.26 29.84 -9.23
C VAL A 59 -20.13 28.91 -8.37
N ALA A 60 -20.28 27.63 -8.75
CA ALA A 60 -21.17 26.67 -8.09
C ALA A 60 -20.41 25.59 -7.30
N HIS A 61 -19.10 25.44 -7.53
CA HIS A 61 -18.28 24.36 -6.99
C HIS A 61 -16.95 24.88 -6.48
N SER A 62 -16.57 24.44 -5.28
CA SER A 62 -15.21 24.50 -4.77
C SER A 62 -14.44 23.28 -5.27
N ALA A 63 -13.22 23.48 -5.73
CA ALA A 63 -12.34 22.39 -6.15
C ALA A 63 -11.02 22.48 -5.41
N ASP A 64 -10.79 21.49 -4.55
CA ASP A 64 -9.55 21.33 -3.81
C ASP A 64 -8.74 20.20 -4.43
N LYS A 65 -7.44 20.45 -4.58
CA LYS A 65 -6.48 19.43 -4.98
C LYS A 65 -5.95 18.74 -3.74
N MET A 66 -5.91 17.42 -3.78
CA MET A 66 -5.37 16.59 -2.73
C MET A 66 -4.20 15.76 -3.25
N ASP A 67 -3.07 15.83 -2.57
CA ASP A 67 -1.89 15.05 -2.89
C ASP A 67 -2.00 13.64 -2.27
N LEU A 68 -1.88 12.59 -3.10
CA LEU A 68 -1.95 11.18 -2.70
C LEU A 68 -0.56 10.55 -2.50
N SER A 69 0.50 11.35 -2.54
CA SER A 69 1.88 10.92 -2.30
C SER A 69 2.10 10.50 -0.86
N VAL A 70 3.09 9.62 -0.65
CA VAL A 70 3.49 9.18 0.69
C VAL A 70 4.08 10.36 1.47
N LYS A 71 3.59 10.57 2.69
CA LYS A 71 4.07 11.60 3.62
C LYS A 71 4.83 10.93 4.77
N ARG A 72 6.06 11.39 5.02
CA ARG A 72 6.88 10.96 6.17
C ARG A 72 6.62 11.91 7.34
N ILE A 73 6.09 11.38 8.43
CA ILE A 73 5.87 12.09 9.68
C ILE A 73 6.86 11.53 10.70
N GLU A 74 7.75 12.37 11.21
CA GLU A 74 8.73 12.00 12.22
C GLU A 74 8.31 12.59 13.56
N ILE A 75 8.32 11.74 14.60
CA ILE A 75 7.99 12.12 15.97
C ILE A 75 9.16 11.66 16.83
N ALA A 76 9.84 12.64 17.42
CA ALA A 76 10.89 12.43 18.39
C ALA A 76 10.41 12.91 19.77
N ARG A 77 10.64 12.10 20.79
CA ARG A 77 10.39 12.43 22.20
C ARG A 77 11.67 12.11 22.95
N GLU A 78 12.35 13.16 23.39
CA GLU A 78 13.69 13.06 23.98
C GLU A 78 13.79 13.93 25.25
N GLY A 79 14.59 13.48 26.21
CA GLY A 79 14.89 14.22 27.44
C GLY A 79 13.64 14.46 28.30
N GLU A 80 13.25 15.73 28.43
CA GLU A 80 12.12 16.18 29.26
C GLU A 80 10.77 15.67 28.75
N ASP A 81 10.64 15.48 27.43
CA ASP A 81 9.47 14.92 26.77
C ASP A 81 9.58 13.42 26.50
N GLY A 82 10.64 12.77 27.00
CA GLY A 82 10.88 11.33 26.84
C GLY A 82 9.76 10.46 27.40
N LEU A 83 9.60 9.27 26.83
CA LEU A 83 8.56 8.34 27.26
C LEU A 83 8.90 7.76 28.62
N ILE A 84 7.99 7.89 29.60
CA ILE A 84 8.14 7.28 30.93
C ILE A 84 7.64 5.84 30.84
N CYS A 85 8.55 4.88 31.04
CA CYS A 85 8.24 3.46 31.11
C CYS A 85 7.63 3.08 32.46
N GLN A 86 7.10 1.85 32.58
CA GLN A 86 6.56 1.34 33.86
C GLN A 86 7.58 1.40 35.01
N ASP A 87 8.86 1.16 34.71
CA ASP A 87 9.95 1.16 35.68
C ASP A 87 10.43 2.57 36.07
N ASN A 88 9.67 3.61 35.71
CA ASN A 88 9.98 5.02 35.98
C ASN A 88 11.31 5.50 35.34
N ILE A 89 11.80 4.77 34.33
CA ILE A 89 12.94 5.15 33.48
C ILE A 89 12.42 5.96 32.30
N ARG A 90 13.12 7.04 31.94
CA ARG A 90 12.85 7.83 30.73
C ARG A 90 13.59 7.24 29.54
N ALA A 91 12.85 6.94 28.47
CA ALA A 91 13.40 6.46 27.21
C ALA A 91 13.23 7.51 26.10
N ASP A 92 14.32 7.76 25.38
CA ASP A 92 14.32 8.58 24.18
C ASP A 92 13.86 7.73 22.99
N ILE A 93 12.88 8.21 22.24
CA ILE A 93 12.28 7.46 21.13
C ILE A 93 12.14 8.37 19.91
N ARG A 94 12.63 7.89 18.76
CA ARG A 94 12.36 8.46 17.44
C ARG A 94 11.59 7.45 16.60
N VAL A 95 10.44 7.83 16.09
CA VAL A 95 9.63 7.01 15.18
C VAL A 95 9.32 7.82 13.91
N ALA A 96 9.46 7.17 12.76
CA ALA A 96 9.03 7.71 11.47
C ALA A 96 7.84 6.90 10.93
N PHE A 97 6.73 7.58 10.67
CA PHE A 97 5.53 7.01 10.07
C PHE A 97 5.45 7.43 8.60
N TYR A 98 5.11 6.48 7.73
CA TYR A 98 4.82 6.74 6.32
C TYR A 98 3.32 6.60 6.10
N VAL A 99 2.63 7.71 5.84
CA VAL A 99 1.19 7.76 5.67
C VAL A 99 0.87 8.06 4.21
N ARG A 100 -0.11 7.35 3.63
CA ARG A 100 -0.59 7.57 2.26
C ARG A 100 -2.09 7.34 2.21
N VAL A 101 -2.79 8.15 1.42
CA VAL A 101 -4.19 7.91 1.08
C VAL A 101 -4.28 7.00 -0.14
N ASN A 102 -5.15 6.01 -0.07
CA ASN A 102 -5.36 5.08 -1.18
C ASN A 102 -6.00 5.79 -2.38
N ASN A 103 -5.62 5.41 -3.61
CA ASN A 103 -6.16 6.00 -4.83
C ASN A 103 -7.49 5.36 -5.25
N GLN A 104 -8.45 5.31 -4.32
CA GLN A 104 -9.80 4.86 -4.58
C GLN A 104 -10.77 6.00 -4.27
N GLN A 105 -11.78 6.18 -5.13
CA GLN A 105 -12.73 7.30 -5.01
C GLN A 105 -13.42 7.34 -3.63
N ASN A 106 -13.82 6.17 -3.11
CA ASN A 106 -14.47 6.06 -1.80
C ASN A 106 -13.53 6.40 -0.63
N ASP A 107 -12.25 6.05 -0.73
CA ASP A 107 -11.28 6.29 0.35
C ASP A 107 -10.90 7.77 0.39
N ILE A 108 -10.70 8.39 -0.77
CA ILE A 108 -10.42 9.83 -0.86
C ILE A 108 -11.64 10.63 -0.40
N MET A 109 -12.87 10.18 -0.73
CA MET A 109 -14.10 10.81 -0.25
C MET A 109 -14.20 10.78 1.28
N GLN A 110 -13.98 9.61 1.90
CA GLN A 110 -13.98 9.48 3.36
C GLN A 110 -12.92 10.37 4.01
N VAL A 111 -11.70 10.38 3.46
CA VAL A 111 -10.63 11.22 4.00
C VAL A 111 -10.99 12.70 3.84
N ALA A 112 -11.54 13.13 2.70
CA ALA A 112 -11.96 14.51 2.48
C ALA A 112 -13.09 14.97 3.42
N GLU A 113 -13.97 14.05 3.82
CA GLU A 113 -15.03 14.30 4.80
C GLU A 113 -14.49 14.37 6.24
N MET A 114 -13.57 13.49 6.61
CA MET A 114 -12.97 13.46 7.95
C MET A 114 -11.93 14.57 8.15
N LEU A 115 -11.19 14.88 7.10
CA LEU A 115 -10.06 15.80 7.06
C LEU A 115 -10.23 16.69 5.83
N ASN A 116 -10.34 17.99 6.05
CA ASN A 116 -10.44 18.93 4.94
C ASN A 116 -9.27 18.68 3.94
N PRO A 117 -9.55 18.57 2.61
CA PRO A 117 -8.54 18.24 1.59
C PRO A 117 -7.27 19.09 1.65
N LYS A 118 -7.41 20.36 2.06
CA LYS A 118 -6.29 21.28 2.28
C LYS A 118 -5.38 20.82 3.41
N ARG A 119 -5.96 20.38 4.53
CA ARG A 119 -5.22 19.87 5.70
C ARG A 119 -4.60 18.52 5.43
N ALA A 120 -5.29 17.65 4.69
CA ALA A 120 -4.79 16.32 4.33
C ALA A 120 -3.55 16.37 3.43
N SER A 121 -3.40 17.43 2.64
CA SER A 121 -2.26 17.60 1.73
C SER A 121 -1.06 18.29 2.38
N GLU A 122 -1.29 19.07 3.44
CA GLU A 122 -0.24 19.86 4.09
C GLU A 122 0.43 19.09 5.23
N ILE A 123 1.74 18.83 5.09
CA ILE A 123 2.52 18.03 6.05
C ILE A 123 2.49 18.59 7.47
N ASN A 124 2.53 19.93 7.62
CA ASN A 124 2.56 20.58 8.93
C ASN A 124 1.24 20.38 9.69
N GLN A 125 0.12 20.53 8.99
CA GLN A 125 -1.21 20.31 9.58
C GLN A 125 -1.44 18.84 9.90
N LEU A 126 -1.00 17.95 9.00
CA LEU A 126 -1.07 16.51 9.22
C LEU A 126 -0.27 16.08 10.45
N ARG A 127 0.93 16.66 10.63
CA ARG A 127 1.78 16.44 11.81
C ARG A 127 1.06 16.86 13.09
N GLU A 128 0.48 18.06 13.14
CA GLU A 128 -0.23 18.57 14.32
C GLU A 128 -1.44 17.70 14.70
N LEU A 129 -2.25 17.31 13.71
CA LEU A 129 -3.42 16.47 13.92
C LEU A 129 -3.06 15.10 14.48
N PHE A 130 -1.98 14.51 13.98
CA PHE A 130 -1.56 13.19 14.41
C PHE A 130 -0.68 13.19 15.66
N GLU A 131 0.10 14.24 15.93
CA GLU A 131 0.98 14.32 17.10
C GLU A 131 0.20 14.11 18.41
N ALA A 132 -1.00 14.68 18.52
CA ALA A 132 -1.87 14.48 19.68
C ALA A 132 -2.27 13.01 19.85
N LYS A 133 -2.68 12.34 18.76
CA LYS A 133 -3.10 10.93 18.78
C LYS A 133 -1.94 9.97 19.00
N PHE A 134 -0.78 10.28 18.43
CA PHE A 134 0.44 9.50 18.64
C PHE A 134 0.98 9.67 20.06
N SER A 135 0.91 10.86 20.66
CA SER A 135 1.30 11.06 22.07
C SER A 135 0.44 10.22 23.00
N GLU A 136 -0.87 10.16 22.77
CA GLU A 136 -1.81 9.32 23.52
C GLU A 136 -1.51 7.81 23.35
N ALA A 137 -1.27 7.38 22.10
CA ALA A 137 -0.93 5.99 21.80
C ALA A 137 0.43 5.59 22.41
N LEU A 138 1.48 6.40 22.21
CA LEU A 138 2.83 6.12 22.73
C LEU A 138 2.85 6.06 24.26
N LYS A 139 2.08 6.90 24.96
CA LYS A 139 1.91 6.79 26.43
C LYS A 139 1.31 5.45 26.84
N THR A 140 0.37 4.93 26.06
CA THR A 140 -0.26 3.63 26.32
C THR A 140 0.71 2.48 26.08
N VAL A 141 1.48 2.52 24.98
CA VAL A 141 2.48 1.48 24.68
C VAL A 141 3.68 1.56 25.62
N GLY A 142 4.11 2.76 26.04
CA GLY A 142 5.14 2.98 27.06
C GLY A 142 4.82 2.34 28.40
N LYS A 143 3.54 2.34 28.78
CA LYS A 143 3.03 1.59 29.92
C LYS A 143 2.98 0.07 29.70
N GLN A 144 3.20 -0.45 28.49
CA GLN A 144 3.22 -1.89 28.22
C GLN A 144 4.62 -2.43 27.94
N PHE A 145 5.60 -1.57 27.69
CA PHE A 145 7.00 -1.98 27.60
C PHE A 145 7.54 -2.32 29.00
N ASP A 146 7.29 -3.56 29.38
CA ASP A 146 7.89 -4.28 30.50
C ASP A 146 9.12 -5.06 29.99
N SER A 147 10.30 -4.65 30.46
CA SER A 147 11.50 -5.44 30.76
C SER A 147 11.92 -6.66 29.90
N SER A 148 11.68 -6.74 28.59
CA SER A 148 12.24 -7.84 27.77
C SER A 148 12.82 -7.49 26.40
N VAL A 149 12.96 -6.20 26.06
CA VAL A 149 13.95 -5.79 25.03
C VAL A 149 15.34 -5.88 25.66
N SER A 150 15.74 -7.11 25.97
CA SER A 150 17.14 -7.48 25.85
C SER A 150 17.47 -7.21 24.39
N THR A 151 18.37 -6.26 24.17
CA THR A 151 19.11 -6.09 22.94
C THR A 151 19.24 -7.46 22.24
N PRO A 152 18.92 -7.61 20.95
CA PRO A 152 19.52 -8.70 20.20
C PRO A 152 21.02 -8.37 20.07
N THR A 153 21.76 -8.45 21.17
CA THR A 153 23.15 -8.91 21.17
C THR A 153 23.07 -10.43 20.99
N GLY A 154 22.45 -10.84 19.91
CA GLY A 154 22.22 -12.21 19.53
C GLY A 154 23.01 -12.43 18.27
N GLN A 155 24.32 -12.63 18.45
CA GLN A 155 25.13 -13.57 17.69
C GLN A 155 24.45 -14.02 16.39
N PHE A 156 24.85 -13.45 15.25
CA PHE A 156 24.52 -14.06 13.95
C PHE A 156 24.93 -15.55 14.04
N PRO A 157 24.00 -16.51 13.92
CA PRO A 157 24.34 -17.92 13.89
C PRO A 157 25.29 -18.09 12.72
N GLY A 158 26.54 -18.44 13.05
CA GLY A 158 27.69 -18.55 12.16
C GLY A 158 27.39 -18.31 10.69
N GLU A 159 27.78 -17.12 10.22
CA GLU A 159 28.45 -17.03 8.93
C GLU A 159 29.56 -18.08 8.98
N THR A 160 29.25 -19.29 8.52
CA THR A 160 30.19 -20.38 8.44
C THR A 160 31.08 -20.00 7.29
N ASP A 161 32.12 -19.22 7.62
CA ASP A 161 33.25 -18.98 6.76
C ASP A 161 33.68 -20.34 6.18
N PRO A 162 33.43 -20.61 4.87
CA PRO A 162 33.70 -21.90 4.26
C PRO A 162 35.21 -22.20 4.20
N GLN A 163 36.08 -21.28 4.63
CA GLN A 163 37.50 -21.55 4.79
C GLN A 163 37.89 -22.15 6.15
N ARG A 164 37.09 -21.97 7.21
CA ARG A 164 37.50 -22.42 8.56
C ARG A 164 37.48 -23.94 8.73
N ASP A 165 36.62 -24.64 7.97
CA ASP A 165 36.52 -26.09 8.02
C ASP A 165 37.58 -26.82 7.18
N ARG A 166 38.18 -26.13 6.19
CA ARG A 166 39.20 -26.74 5.30
C ARG A 166 40.50 -27.07 6.03
N ASN A 167 40.77 -26.41 7.16
CA ASN A 167 42.03 -26.56 7.90
C ASN A 167 41.92 -27.57 9.07
N ARG A 168 40.70 -28.06 9.37
CA ARG A 168 40.50 -29.04 10.45
C ARG A 168 40.71 -30.48 9.99
N SER A 169 40.48 -30.74 8.70
CA SER A 169 40.68 -32.06 8.08
C SER A 169 42.15 -32.47 7.93
N GLN A 170 43.11 -31.55 8.12
CA GLN A 170 44.54 -31.84 8.05
C GLN A 170 45.19 -32.18 9.41
N ARG A 171 44.42 -32.11 10.51
CA ARG A 171 44.90 -32.49 11.85
C ARG A 171 44.21 -33.77 12.33
N LEU A 172 44.50 -34.88 11.67
CA LEU A 172 44.34 -36.20 12.27
C LEU A 172 45.72 -36.69 12.74
N PRO A 173 45.89 -37.06 14.03
CA PRO A 173 47.12 -37.65 14.51
C PRO A 173 47.26 -39.05 13.90
N ALA A 174 48.40 -39.31 13.26
CA ALA A 174 48.78 -40.60 12.72
C ALA A 174 48.71 -41.68 13.83
N ARG A 175 47.59 -42.40 13.87
CA ARG A 175 47.38 -43.55 14.76
C ARG A 175 47.96 -44.78 14.04
N GLN A 176 48.90 -45.42 14.73
CA GLN A 176 49.70 -46.56 14.31
C GLN A 176 48.88 -47.65 13.58
N LEU A 177 49.36 -48.09 12.42
CA LEU A 177 48.91 -49.32 11.76
C LEU A 177 49.50 -50.54 12.48
N PRO A 178 48.71 -51.56 12.83
CA PRO A 178 49.25 -52.89 13.02
C PRO A 178 49.25 -53.65 11.68
N HIS A 179 50.45 -54.12 11.32
CA HIS A 179 50.70 -55.17 10.36
C HIS A 179 49.88 -56.44 10.68
N ARG A 180 49.03 -56.89 9.76
CA ARG A 180 48.69 -58.32 9.57
C ARG A 180 48.09 -58.55 8.18
N LEU A 181 48.87 -59.19 7.33
CA LEU A 181 48.39 -60.11 6.27
C LEU A 181 48.42 -61.54 6.85
N PRO A 182 47.87 -62.59 6.21
CA PRO A 182 46.98 -62.68 5.04
C PRO A 182 45.80 -63.66 5.24
N ARG A 183 44.87 -63.73 4.26
CA ARG A 183 44.36 -65.00 3.69
C ARG A 183 43.57 -64.70 2.42
N GLN A 184 44.02 -65.28 1.31
CA GLN A 184 43.26 -65.32 0.06
C GLN A 184 42.42 -66.60 0.05
N THR A 185 41.17 -66.50 -0.40
CA THR A 185 40.43 -67.60 -1.02
C THR A 185 39.71 -67.05 -2.25
N PRO A 186 39.86 -67.67 -3.44
CA PRO A 186 39.48 -67.07 -4.70
C PRO A 186 38.13 -67.54 -5.25
N LEU A 187 37.68 -66.81 -6.28
CA LEU A 187 36.73 -67.16 -7.35
C LEU A 187 35.25 -67.30 -6.99
N GLU A 188 34.45 -66.33 -7.41
CA GLU A 188 33.24 -66.67 -8.19
C GLU A 188 32.93 -65.64 -9.28
N SER A 189 32.36 -66.17 -10.35
CA SER A 189 32.41 -65.73 -11.73
C SER A 189 31.10 -65.15 -12.22
N SER A 190 31.20 -64.23 -13.19
CA SER A 190 30.14 -63.92 -14.17
C SER A 190 28.97 -63.11 -13.59
N THR A 191 28.33 -62.15 -14.25
CA THR A 191 28.09 -61.99 -15.69
C THR A 191 27.82 -60.51 -15.98
N ARG A 192 28.42 -60.06 -17.08
CA ARG A 192 28.02 -58.98 -18.01
C ARG A 192 26.61 -58.42 -17.77
N ARG A 193 26.42 -57.12 -18.01
CA ARG A 193 26.12 -56.60 -19.36
C ARG A 193 25.86 -55.08 -19.29
N THR A 194 26.71 -54.36 -20.01
CA THR A 194 26.49 -53.01 -20.51
C THR A 194 25.33 -53.00 -21.51
N SER A 195 24.39 -52.05 -21.38
CA SER A 195 23.77 -51.42 -22.55
C SER A 195 22.98 -50.17 -22.14
N TRP A 196 23.52 -49.03 -22.56
CA TRP A 196 22.87 -47.73 -22.63
C TRP A 196 21.87 -47.71 -23.80
N THR A 197 20.68 -47.13 -23.62
CA THR A 197 19.79 -46.69 -24.72
C THR A 197 19.11 -45.36 -24.35
N PRO A 198 19.17 -44.32 -25.20
CA PRO A 198 18.51 -43.04 -24.95
C PRO A 198 17.07 -43.02 -25.45
N LYS A 199 16.28 -42.16 -24.78
CA LYS A 199 14.84 -41.98 -24.83
C LYS A 199 14.35 -41.46 -26.18
N GLY A 200 13.42 -42.20 -26.80
CA GLY A 200 12.75 -41.84 -28.05
C GLY A 200 11.55 -40.91 -27.86
N SER A 201 11.38 -40.09 -28.90
CA SER A 201 10.28 -39.20 -29.26
C SER A 201 8.91 -39.87 -29.48
N ARG A 202 7.81 -39.15 -29.21
CA ARG A 202 6.52 -39.09 -29.98
C ARG A 202 5.63 -38.01 -29.31
N ARG A 203 5.32 -36.89 -29.98
CA ARG A 203 4.15 -36.59 -30.87
C ARG A 203 2.79 -36.91 -30.21
N SER A 204 2.00 -35.92 -29.74
CA SER A 204 1.01 -35.07 -30.45
C SER A 204 -0.34 -35.80 -30.69
N PRO A 205 -1.47 -35.16 -31.11
CA PRO A 205 -2.15 -33.88 -30.79
C PRO A 205 -3.72 -34.03 -30.75
N ILE A 206 -4.50 -32.94 -30.95
CA ILE A 206 -5.90 -32.83 -31.51
C ILE A 206 -7.05 -33.01 -30.49
N ASP A 207 -8.15 -32.23 -30.43
CA ASP A 207 -8.62 -31.01 -31.10
C ASP A 207 -9.74 -30.33 -30.24
N ASP A 208 -9.90 -29.04 -30.52
CA ASP A 208 -10.84 -27.94 -30.18
C ASP A 208 -12.39 -28.24 -30.26
N PRO A 209 -13.35 -27.27 -30.22
CA PRO A 209 -13.74 -26.24 -29.21
C PRO A 209 -15.29 -26.09 -29.02
N GLY A 210 -15.73 -25.08 -28.23
CA GLY A 210 -17.09 -24.44 -28.25
C GLY A 210 -18.09 -24.99 -27.20
N GLU A 211 -18.97 -24.24 -26.52
CA GLU A 211 -19.48 -22.87 -26.61
C GLU A 211 -20.08 -22.44 -25.24
N HIS A 212 -20.18 -21.12 -25.05
CA HIS A 212 -21.14 -20.32 -24.27
C HIS A 212 -22.11 -20.98 -23.26
N GLU A 213 -22.09 -20.51 -22.01
CA GLU A 213 -23.22 -19.75 -21.42
C GLU A 213 -22.85 -19.14 -20.06
N ALA A 214 -23.31 -17.92 -19.86
CA ALA A 214 -23.12 -17.13 -18.66
C ALA A 214 -24.37 -17.26 -17.78
N GLU A 215 -24.23 -17.54 -16.48
CA GLU A 215 -25.20 -17.08 -15.49
C GLU A 215 -24.55 -16.76 -14.13
N SER A 216 -24.65 -15.48 -13.79
CA SER A 216 -24.75 -14.84 -12.48
C SER A 216 -24.94 -15.77 -11.26
N PHE A 217 -23.99 -15.73 -10.32
CA PHE A 217 -24.26 -16.04 -8.91
C PHE A 217 -23.62 -15.02 -7.95
N GLY A 218 -24.45 -14.08 -7.52
CA GLY A 218 -24.79 -13.95 -6.10
C GLY A 218 -23.69 -13.52 -5.13
N SER A 219 -23.44 -12.21 -5.07
CA SER A 219 -22.81 -11.55 -3.92
C SER A 219 -23.63 -11.73 -2.63
N LYS A 220 -22.91 -12.02 -1.55
CA LYS A 220 -23.36 -11.97 -0.15
C LYS A 220 -23.89 -10.59 0.22
N ASN A 221 -24.97 -10.51 1.03
CA ASN A 221 -24.95 -9.81 2.32
C ASN A 221 -26.27 -10.02 3.11
N PRO A 222 -26.24 -10.36 4.41
CA PRO A 222 -27.40 -10.26 5.29
C PRO A 222 -27.37 -8.94 6.06
N ARG A 223 -28.40 -8.09 5.94
CA ARG A 223 -28.79 -7.15 7.01
C ARG A 223 -30.15 -6.47 6.78
N SER A 224 -30.87 -6.41 7.91
CA SER A 224 -31.83 -5.40 8.36
C SER A 224 -33.19 -5.23 7.68
N SER A 225 -34.24 -5.67 8.38
CA SER A 225 -35.38 -4.89 8.92
C SER A 225 -36.27 -5.92 9.65
N SER A 226 -36.94 -5.67 10.77
CA SER A 226 -37.82 -4.56 11.09
C SER A 226 -38.21 -4.59 12.58
N SER A 227 -38.30 -3.40 13.17
CA SER A 227 -39.25 -2.96 14.21
C SER A 227 -40.26 -3.98 14.77
N ARG A 228 -40.28 -4.15 16.09
CA ARG A 228 -41.51 -4.39 16.85
C ARG A 228 -41.60 -3.47 18.06
N THR A 229 -42.58 -2.60 17.96
CA THR A 229 -43.31 -1.90 19.01
C THR A 229 -44.14 -2.88 19.86
N SER A 230 -44.54 -2.39 21.05
CA SER A 230 -45.52 -2.95 22.00
C SER A 230 -45.03 -4.17 22.80
N THR A 231 -45.21 -4.32 24.11
CA THR A 231 -46.25 -3.83 25.04
C THR A 231 -45.71 -4.06 26.48
N GLY A 232 -46.15 -3.29 27.48
CA GLY A 232 -46.18 -3.76 28.88
C GLY A 232 -47.15 -4.96 29.05
N PRO A 233 -47.48 -5.46 30.27
CA PRO A 233 -47.43 -4.80 31.58
C PRO A 233 -46.67 -5.63 32.65
N GLY A 234 -46.57 -5.05 33.86
CA GLY A 234 -45.75 -5.55 34.97
C GLY A 234 -46.33 -6.68 35.80
N ALA A 235 -45.65 -6.97 36.91
CA ALA A 235 -46.17 -7.73 38.05
C ALA A 235 -45.16 -7.66 39.21
N VAL A 236 -45.66 -7.14 40.35
CA VAL A 236 -45.27 -7.35 41.75
C VAL A 236 -43.94 -6.77 42.24
#